data_AF-C0R8N8-F1
#
_entry.id   AF-C0R8N8-F1
#
_cell.length_a   1.000
_cell.length_b   1.000
_cell.length_c   1.000
_cell.angle_alpha   90.00
_cell.angle_beta   90.00
_cell.angle_gamma   90.00
#
_symmetry.space_group_name_H-M   'P 1'
#
loop_
_entity.id
_entity.type
_entity.pdbx_description
1 polymer ?
#
loop_
_entity_poly.entity_id
_entity_poly.type
_entity_poly.pdbx_seq_one_letter_code
_entity_poly.pdbx_strand_id
1 'polypeptide(L)'
;MKSVLEKLRNKKKEIIGESRKPEIFIKKEILRGRTIYHTKMLMDLYRFEINKYKKNKFLILFRELFNQKKLEGLNLFSTRENDKFLGISYGYRKPIKNIITRYKLNGTVKSYTFSKVYYIEFKFKKGSVFCYLRSLARLIKKEKINKKYFQTFIDMLNRLEKEVYEFYQKELPNGGIINKWMEKIPK
;
A
#
# COMPACT_ATOMS: atom_id res chain seq x y z
N MET A 1 43.79 -4.50 -20.19
CA MET A 1 43.28 -3.91 -18.93
C MET A 1 42.05 -3.06 -19.25
N LYS A 2 40.86 -3.39 -18.73
CA LYS A 2 39.66 -2.52 -18.90
C LYS A 2 39.96 -1.14 -18.32
N SER A 3 39.71 -0.08 -19.09
CA SER A 3 40.07 1.27 -18.68
C SER A 3 39.36 1.64 -17.38
N VAL A 4 40.00 2.43 -16.53
CA VAL A 4 39.43 2.89 -15.25
C VAL A 4 38.04 3.53 -15.47
N LEU A 5 37.87 4.23 -16.60
CA LEU A 5 36.61 4.81 -17.04
C LEU A 5 35.53 3.75 -17.30
N GLU A 6 35.88 2.62 -17.90
CA GLU A 6 34.95 1.53 -18.18
C GLU A 6 34.50 0.81 -16.90
N LYS A 7 35.42 0.63 -15.93
CA LYS A 7 35.11 0.13 -14.59
C LYS A 7 34.17 1.08 -13.84
N LEU A 8 34.43 2.39 -13.88
CA LEU A 8 33.57 3.40 -13.27
C LEU A 8 32.18 3.45 -13.93
N ARG A 9 32.11 3.31 -15.26
CA ARG A 9 30.84 3.31 -16.01
C ARG A 9 30.01 2.05 -15.72
N ASN A 10 30.66 0.89 -15.58
CA ASN A 10 30.01 -0.36 -15.18
C ASN A 10 29.57 -0.32 -13.72
N LYS A 11 30.40 0.19 -12.81
CA LYS A 11 30.04 0.39 -11.40
C LYS A 11 28.89 1.39 -11.25
N LYS A 12 28.85 2.45 -12.08
CA LYS A 12 27.72 3.37 -12.15
C LYS A 12 26.45 2.69 -12.69
N LYS A 13 26.57 1.80 -13.68
CA LYS A 13 25.44 0.99 -14.20
C LYS A 13 24.94 -0.05 -13.18
N GLU A 14 25.83 -0.71 -12.44
CA GLU A 14 25.49 -1.60 -11.31
C GLU A 14 24.80 -0.82 -10.20
N ILE A 15 25.36 0.34 -9.80
CA ILE A 15 24.72 1.22 -8.82
C ILE A 15 23.35 1.68 -9.34
N ILE A 16 23.19 2.04 -10.62
CA ILE A 16 21.87 2.41 -11.20
C ILE A 16 20.92 1.20 -11.27
N GLY A 17 21.44 -0.01 -11.50
CA GLY A 17 20.68 -1.26 -11.54
C GLY A 17 20.21 -1.73 -10.15
N GLU A 18 21.03 -1.55 -9.12
CA GLU A 18 20.73 -1.87 -7.72
C GLU A 18 19.97 -0.74 -6.99
N SER A 19 20.15 0.53 -7.41
CA SER A 19 19.53 1.72 -6.79
C SER A 19 18.17 2.12 -7.34
N ARG A 20 17.63 1.40 -8.34
CA ARG A 20 16.20 1.50 -8.65
C ARG A 20 15.43 0.83 -7.51
N LYS A 21 15.30 1.56 -6.38
CA LYS A 21 14.28 1.29 -5.37
C LYS A 21 13.00 0.98 -6.15
N PRO A 22 12.38 -0.18 -5.94
CA PRO A 22 11.11 -0.47 -6.59
C PRO A 22 10.18 0.70 -6.33
N GLU A 23 9.73 1.34 -7.41
CA GLU A 23 8.86 2.49 -7.29
C GLU A 23 7.53 1.96 -6.77
N ILE A 24 7.29 2.13 -5.47
CA ILE A 24 6.05 1.67 -4.84
C ILE A 24 4.85 2.28 -5.56
N PHE A 25 5.00 3.47 -6.15
CA PHE A 25 4.00 4.15 -6.97
C PHE A 25 4.12 3.77 -8.45
N ILE A 26 3.01 3.33 -9.05
CA ILE A 26 2.95 2.96 -10.47
C ILE A 26 2.24 4.00 -11.32
N LYS A 27 1.52 4.93 -10.69
CA LYS A 27 0.78 5.99 -11.37
C LYS A 27 0.60 7.19 -10.46
N LYS A 28 0.74 8.38 -11.07
CA LYS A 28 0.36 9.68 -10.52
C LYS A 28 -0.68 10.28 -11.46
N GLU A 29 -1.79 10.74 -10.91
CA GLU A 29 -2.87 11.39 -11.64
C GLU A 29 -3.08 12.81 -11.09
N ILE A 30 -3.45 13.75 -11.95
CA ILE A 30 -3.92 15.08 -11.53
C ILE A 30 -5.38 15.19 -11.97
N LEU A 31 -6.29 15.25 -11.00
CA LEU A 31 -7.72 15.32 -11.25
C LEU A 31 -8.28 16.56 -10.56
N ARG A 32 -8.80 17.52 -11.34
CA ARG A 32 -9.38 18.78 -10.83
C ARG A 32 -8.44 19.50 -9.83
N GLY A 33 -7.15 19.58 -10.17
CA GLY A 33 -6.12 20.17 -9.32
C GLY A 33 -5.67 19.32 -8.11
N ARG A 34 -6.25 18.13 -7.90
CA ARG A 34 -5.83 17.19 -6.84
C ARG A 34 -4.83 16.18 -7.39
N THR A 35 -3.76 15.92 -6.65
CA THR A 35 -2.76 14.90 -7.02
C THR A 35 -3.09 13.56 -6.37
N ILE A 36 -3.24 12.52 -7.17
CA ILE A 36 -3.57 11.17 -6.70
C ILE A 36 -2.39 10.25 -7.00
N TYR A 37 -1.89 9.57 -5.98
CA TYR A 37 -0.82 8.58 -6.10
C TYR A 37 -1.39 7.18 -5.94
N HIS A 38 -0.89 6.26 -6.77
CA HIS A 38 -1.34 4.88 -6.80
C HIS A 38 -0.17 3.94 -6.64
N THR A 39 -0.21 3.08 -5.62
CA THR A 39 0.82 2.07 -5.43
C THR A 39 0.71 0.94 -6.45
N LYS A 40 1.76 0.13 -6.61
CA LYS A 40 1.61 -1.24 -7.11
C LYS A 40 0.70 -2.04 -6.15
N MET A 41 0.21 -3.18 -6.62
CA MET A 41 -0.48 -4.11 -5.74
C MET A 41 0.51 -4.77 -4.80
N LEU A 42 0.19 -4.73 -3.52
CA LEU A 42 0.97 -5.26 -2.41
C LEU A 42 0.21 -6.41 -1.76
N MET A 43 0.90 -7.26 -1.00
CA MET A 43 0.27 -8.39 -0.34
C MET A 43 -0.62 -7.92 0.81
N ASP A 44 0.02 -7.33 1.82
CA ASP A 44 -0.60 -6.81 3.04
C ASP A 44 0.36 -5.87 3.81
N LEU A 45 -0.13 -5.34 4.94
CA LEU A 45 0.66 -4.54 5.87
C LEU A 45 1.66 -5.41 6.63
N TYR A 46 2.86 -4.86 6.82
CA TYR A 46 3.91 -5.48 7.62
C TYR A 46 4.13 -4.74 8.94
N ARG A 47 4.40 -3.43 8.86
CA ARG A 47 4.68 -2.56 9.99
C ARG A 47 4.39 -1.12 9.63
N PHE A 48 4.09 -0.30 10.61
CA PHE A 48 4.01 1.15 10.49
C PHE A 48 4.52 1.78 11.78
N GLU A 49 5.05 2.99 11.67
CA GLU A 49 5.54 3.76 12.82
C GLU A 49 5.74 5.23 12.48
N ILE A 50 5.61 6.09 13.48
CA ILE A 50 6.11 7.46 13.40
C ILE A 50 7.64 7.41 13.48
N ASN A 51 8.31 8.10 12.57
CA ASN A 51 9.77 8.16 12.58
C ASN A 51 10.27 8.83 13.87
N LYS A 52 11.05 8.08 14.66
CA LYS A 52 11.53 8.50 15.99
C LYS A 52 12.35 9.79 15.97
N TYR A 53 13.12 10.01 14.90
CA TYR A 53 14.00 11.19 14.76
C TYR A 53 13.32 12.34 14.01
N LYS A 54 12.39 12.00 13.11
CA LYS A 54 11.66 12.95 12.26
C LYS A 54 10.17 12.73 12.42
N LYS A 55 9.60 13.30 13.50
CA LYS A 55 8.17 13.22 13.83
C LYS A 55 7.23 13.76 12.73
N ASN A 56 7.76 14.31 11.64
CA ASN A 56 7.01 14.74 10.47
C ASN A 56 6.78 13.62 9.43
N LYS A 57 7.17 12.37 9.70
CA LYS A 57 6.97 11.23 8.80
C LYS A 57 6.34 10.05 9.53
N PHE A 58 5.32 9.50 8.88
CA PHE A 58 4.67 8.25 9.25
C PHE A 58 5.04 7.19 8.21
N LEU A 59 5.88 6.23 8.58
CA LEU A 59 6.32 5.15 7.70
C LEU A 59 5.26 4.05 7.68
N ILE A 60 4.93 3.55 6.48
CA ILE A 60 4.11 2.35 6.28
C ILE A 60 4.89 1.37 5.42
N LEU A 61 5.11 0.16 5.94
CA LEU A 61 5.77 -0.95 5.27
C LEU A 61 4.77 -2.05 4.93
N PHE A 62 4.92 -2.59 3.74
CA PHE A 62 4.08 -3.62 3.16
C PHE A 62 4.93 -4.79 2.67
N ARG A 63 4.36 -5.99 2.65
CA ARG A 63 4.96 -7.13 1.93
C ARG A 63 4.67 -7.04 0.44
N GLU A 64 5.67 -7.33 -0.39
CA GLU A 64 5.49 -7.41 -1.83
C GLU A 64 4.54 -8.56 -2.22
N LEU A 65 3.78 -8.38 -3.30
CA LEU A 65 2.74 -9.32 -3.75
C LEU A 65 3.28 -10.74 -4.04
N PHE A 66 4.40 -10.84 -4.75
CA PHE A 66 4.94 -12.13 -5.22
C PHE A 66 6.12 -12.64 -4.38
N ASN A 67 6.81 -11.74 -3.66
CA ASN A 67 7.90 -12.11 -2.77
C ASN A 67 7.70 -11.48 -1.39
N GLN A 68 7.07 -12.22 -0.49
CA GLN A 68 6.71 -11.73 0.85
C GLN A 68 7.94 -11.48 1.76
N LYS A 69 9.15 -11.87 1.35
CA LYS A 69 10.40 -11.51 2.03
C LYS A 69 10.87 -10.08 1.68
N LYS A 70 10.38 -9.52 0.58
CA LYS A 70 10.66 -8.14 0.17
C LYS A 70 9.63 -7.19 0.75
N LEU A 71 10.12 -6.05 1.24
CA LEU A 71 9.30 -5.00 1.82
C LEU A 71 9.29 -3.76 0.92
N GLU A 72 8.13 -3.13 0.85
CA GLU A 72 7.88 -1.88 0.15
C GLU A 72 7.39 -0.86 1.14
N GLY A 73 7.87 0.37 1.04
CA GLY A 73 7.56 1.42 2.01
C GLY A 73 7.13 2.72 1.37
N LEU A 74 6.19 3.41 2.02
CA LEU A 74 5.92 4.82 1.76
C LEU A 74 5.89 5.60 3.07
N ASN A 75 6.08 6.91 2.96
CA ASN A 75 5.89 7.82 4.08
C ASN A 75 4.67 8.69 3.83
N LEU A 76 3.80 8.80 4.83
CA LEU A 76 2.91 9.94 4.94
C LEU A 76 3.67 11.07 5.66
N PHE A 77 3.42 12.31 5.28
CA PHE A 77 4.12 13.47 5.81
C PHE A 77 3.16 14.35 6.60
N SER A 78 3.65 15.01 7.64
CA SER A 78 2.89 16.04 8.35
C SER A 78 2.34 17.06 7.35
N THR A 79 1.08 17.42 7.47
CA THR A 79 0.44 18.30 6.51
C THR A 79 0.89 19.75 6.68
N ARG A 80 1.15 20.44 5.58
CA ARG A 80 1.26 21.91 5.56
C ARG A 80 -0.16 22.49 5.69
N GLU A 81 -0.31 23.71 6.19
CA GLU A 81 -1.63 24.33 6.48
C GLU A 81 -2.65 24.21 5.34
N ASN A 82 -2.17 24.25 4.10
CA ASN A 82 -2.99 24.20 2.89
C ASN A 82 -3.36 22.79 2.38
N ASP A 83 -2.79 21.71 2.93
CA ASP A 83 -3.06 20.33 2.48
C ASP A 83 -3.46 19.41 3.63
N LYS A 84 -4.58 19.72 4.28
CA LYS A 84 -5.05 19.01 5.49
C LYS A 84 -5.40 17.55 5.19
N PHE A 85 -5.08 16.65 6.13
CA PHE A 85 -5.55 15.28 6.12
C PHE A 85 -7.08 15.27 6.33
N LEU A 86 -7.80 14.51 5.52
CA LEU A 86 -9.26 14.42 5.56
C LEU A 86 -9.74 13.13 6.21
N GLY A 87 -8.98 12.04 6.09
CA GLY A 87 -9.31 10.76 6.70
C GLY A 87 -8.82 9.56 5.90
N ILE A 88 -9.22 8.37 6.35
CA ILE A 88 -8.99 7.10 5.65
C ILE A 88 -10.30 6.62 5.02
N SER A 89 -10.22 5.94 3.88
CA SER A 89 -11.34 5.13 3.40
C SER A 89 -10.87 3.85 2.71
N TYR A 90 -11.72 2.84 2.74
CA TYR A 90 -11.50 1.58 2.03
C TYR A 90 -12.45 1.47 0.84
N GLY A 91 -12.01 0.71 -0.17
CA GLY A 91 -12.82 0.50 -1.36
C GLY A 91 -12.21 -0.51 -2.31
N TYR A 92 -12.82 -0.61 -3.48
CA TYR A 92 -12.32 -1.43 -4.57
C TYR A 92 -12.49 -0.71 -5.91
N ARG A 93 -11.64 -1.07 -6.88
CA ARG A 93 -11.71 -0.58 -8.26
C ARG A 93 -11.14 -1.60 -9.23
N LYS A 94 -11.27 -1.34 -10.53
CA LYS A 94 -10.51 -2.08 -11.55
C LYS A 94 -9.01 -1.81 -11.39
N PRO A 95 -8.12 -2.80 -11.58
CA PRO A 95 -6.68 -2.59 -11.53
C PRO A 95 -6.22 -1.52 -12.53
N ILE A 96 -5.19 -0.74 -12.14
CA ILE A 96 -4.60 0.29 -13.01
C ILE A 96 -3.76 -0.36 -14.13
N LYS A 97 -3.09 -1.47 -13.81
CA LYS A 97 -2.38 -2.33 -14.76
C LYS A 97 -2.89 -3.75 -14.58
N ASN A 98 -2.97 -4.52 -15.65
CA ASN A 98 -3.32 -5.94 -15.57
C ASN A 98 -2.25 -6.66 -14.75
N ILE A 99 -2.68 -7.23 -13.62
CA ILE A 99 -1.81 -8.01 -12.74
C ILE A 99 -2.08 -9.48 -13.08
N ILE A 100 -1.08 -10.15 -13.64
CA ILE A 100 -1.16 -11.56 -14.02
C ILE A 100 -0.46 -12.38 -12.95
N THR A 101 -1.19 -13.23 -12.25
CA THR A 101 -0.59 -14.24 -11.37
C THR A 101 -0.44 -15.53 -12.14
N ARG A 102 0.76 -16.12 -12.16
CA ARG A 102 1.03 -17.44 -12.75
C ARG A 102 1.31 -18.44 -11.63
N TYR A 103 0.74 -19.63 -11.73
CA TYR A 103 1.02 -20.74 -10.82
C TYR A 103 1.02 -22.06 -11.60
N LYS A 104 1.79 -23.04 -11.12
CA LYS A 104 1.79 -24.39 -11.69
C LYS A 104 0.78 -25.25 -10.92
N LEU A 105 -0.08 -25.93 -11.66
CA LEU A 105 -0.97 -26.97 -11.15
C LEU A 105 -0.78 -28.21 -12.03
N ASN A 106 -0.28 -29.30 -11.44
CA ASN A 106 -0.04 -30.58 -12.14
C ASN A 106 0.75 -30.40 -13.45
N GLY A 107 1.87 -29.67 -13.40
CA GLY A 107 2.72 -29.40 -14.56
C GLY A 107 2.21 -28.32 -15.52
N THR A 108 0.92 -27.96 -15.47
CA THR A 108 0.33 -26.92 -16.33
C THR A 108 0.46 -25.53 -15.70
N VAL A 109 0.95 -24.55 -16.46
CA VAL A 109 0.99 -23.14 -16.03
C VAL A 109 -0.41 -22.54 -16.19
N LYS A 110 -1.07 -22.29 -15.07
CA LYS A 110 -2.32 -21.52 -15.02
C LYS A 110 -2.01 -20.06 -14.73
N SER A 111 -2.78 -19.16 -15.33
CA SER A 111 -2.70 -17.73 -15.01
C SER A 111 -4.09 -17.13 -14.80
N TYR A 112 -4.18 -16.16 -13.90
CA TYR A 112 -5.40 -15.38 -13.72
C TYR A 112 -5.09 -13.90 -13.57
N THR A 113 -6.03 -13.07 -14.00
CA THR A 113 -6.02 -11.63 -13.83
C THR A 113 -6.93 -11.21 -12.67
N PHE A 114 -6.62 -10.08 -12.06
CA PHE A 114 -7.48 -9.50 -11.03
C PHE A 114 -8.57 -8.65 -11.68
N SER A 115 -9.84 -9.01 -11.50
CA SER A 115 -10.98 -8.18 -11.95
C SER A 115 -11.22 -6.97 -11.05
N LYS A 116 -10.86 -7.07 -9.77
CA LYS A 116 -10.96 -6.01 -8.75
C LYS A 116 -9.71 -5.99 -7.87
N VAL A 117 -9.26 -4.79 -7.52
CA VAL A 117 -8.25 -4.54 -6.49
C VAL A 117 -8.85 -3.72 -5.37
N TYR A 118 -8.48 -4.05 -4.14
CA TYR A 118 -8.96 -3.41 -2.93
C TYR A 118 -7.88 -2.48 -2.39
N TYR A 119 -8.28 -1.38 -1.77
CA TYR A 119 -7.35 -0.35 -1.34
C TYR A 119 -7.69 0.27 0.01
N ILE A 120 -6.65 0.84 0.62
CA ILE A 120 -6.72 1.89 1.64
C ILE A 120 -6.40 3.21 0.96
N GLU A 121 -7.24 4.22 1.12
CA GLU A 121 -7.01 5.58 0.63
C GLU A 121 -6.74 6.50 1.83
N PHE A 122 -5.59 7.17 1.81
CA PHE A 122 -5.30 8.29 2.68
C PHE A 122 -5.68 9.59 1.96
N LYS A 123 -6.70 10.28 2.46
CA LYS A 123 -7.28 11.47 1.82
C LYS A 123 -6.66 12.73 2.38
N PHE A 124 -6.30 13.64 1.48
CA PHE A 124 -5.82 14.98 1.79
C PHE A 124 -6.66 16.02 1.02
N LYS A 125 -6.54 17.30 1.38
CA LYS A 125 -7.28 18.38 0.70
C LYS A 125 -6.86 18.50 -0.77
N LYS A 126 -5.56 18.42 -1.05
CA LYS A 126 -4.96 18.56 -2.39
C LYS A 126 -4.65 17.22 -3.05
N GLY A 127 -4.98 16.09 -2.44
CA GLY A 127 -4.61 14.80 -3.01
C GLY A 127 -5.10 13.57 -2.27
N SER A 128 -4.68 12.42 -2.75
CA SER A 128 -4.93 11.12 -2.10
C SER A 128 -3.79 10.14 -2.40
N VAL A 129 -3.57 9.20 -1.49
CA VAL A 129 -2.65 8.07 -1.69
C VAL A 129 -3.44 6.77 -1.60
N PHE A 130 -3.51 6.03 -2.71
CA PHE A 130 -4.17 4.73 -2.81
C PHE A 130 -3.15 3.60 -2.67
N CYS A 131 -3.29 2.82 -1.60
CA CYS A 131 -2.47 1.64 -1.33
C CYS A 131 -3.29 0.37 -1.65
N TYR A 132 -2.90 -0.37 -2.69
CA TYR A 132 -3.64 -1.57 -3.11
C TYR A 132 -3.15 -2.83 -2.39
N LEU A 133 -4.03 -3.51 -1.65
CA LEU A 133 -3.70 -4.69 -0.85
C LEU A 133 -4.49 -5.92 -1.28
N ARG A 134 -3.78 -7.02 -1.52
CA ARG A 134 -4.39 -8.32 -1.87
C ARG A 134 -5.20 -8.90 -0.71
N SER A 135 -4.73 -8.71 0.52
CA SER A 135 -5.34 -9.25 1.74
C SER A 135 -6.71 -8.66 2.04
N LEU A 136 -6.97 -7.39 1.70
CA LEU A 136 -8.29 -6.77 1.88
C LEU A 136 -9.40 -7.54 1.13
N ALA A 137 -9.09 -8.06 -0.06
CA ALA A 137 -10.02 -8.90 -0.82
C ALA A 137 -10.42 -10.19 -0.09
N ARG A 138 -9.59 -10.65 0.84
CA ARG A 138 -9.84 -11.87 1.61
C ARG A 138 -10.73 -11.61 2.82
N LEU A 139 -10.70 -10.38 3.38
CA LEU A 139 -11.60 -9.96 4.47
C LEU A 139 -13.07 -9.99 4.05
N ILE A 140 -13.33 -9.86 2.75
CA ILE A 140 -14.70 -9.87 2.19
C ILE A 140 -15.27 -11.28 2.09
N LYS A 141 -14.43 -12.31 2.06
CA LYS A 141 -14.89 -13.70 1.93
C LYS A 141 -15.28 -14.23 3.32
N LYS A 142 -16.59 -14.31 3.59
CA LYS A 142 -17.20 -14.79 4.85
C LYS A 142 -16.51 -16.03 5.44
N GLU A 143 -16.23 -17.02 4.60
CA GLU A 143 -15.61 -18.31 4.97
C GLU A 143 -14.23 -18.18 5.66
N LYS A 144 -13.59 -17.01 5.55
CA LYS A 144 -12.22 -16.82 5.99
C LYS A 144 -12.10 -15.89 7.19
N ILE A 145 -13.09 -15.05 7.49
CA ILE A 145 -13.03 -14.01 8.53
C ILE A 145 -12.67 -14.58 9.91
N ASN A 146 -13.20 -15.76 10.26
CA ASN A 146 -12.99 -16.35 11.60
C ASN A 146 -11.62 -17.01 11.79
N LYS A 147 -10.72 -16.99 10.78
CA LYS A 147 -9.37 -17.54 10.97
C LYS A 147 -8.48 -16.51 11.67
N LYS A 148 -7.69 -16.98 12.66
CA LYS A 148 -6.74 -16.19 13.47
C LYS A 148 -5.96 -15.14 12.67
N TYR A 149 -5.45 -15.50 11.49
CA TYR A 149 -4.70 -14.59 10.61
C TYR A 149 -5.50 -13.34 10.20
N PHE A 150 -6.81 -13.46 9.94
CA PHE A 150 -7.63 -12.32 9.54
C PHE A 150 -7.95 -11.40 10.70
N GLN A 151 -8.20 -11.96 11.89
CA GLN A 151 -8.36 -11.16 13.09
C GLN A 151 -7.10 -10.31 13.33
N THR A 152 -5.91 -10.93 13.29
CA THR A 152 -4.64 -10.20 13.40
C THR A 152 -4.48 -9.12 12.34
N PHE A 153 -4.93 -9.37 11.10
CA PHE A 153 -4.86 -8.36 10.04
C PHE A 153 -5.87 -7.20 10.26
N ILE A 154 -7.07 -7.48 10.75
CA ILE A 154 -8.06 -6.46 11.13
C ILE A 154 -7.54 -5.62 12.29
N ASP A 155 -7.00 -6.25 13.33
CA ASP A 155 -6.41 -5.54 14.48
C ASP A 155 -5.25 -4.64 14.04
N MET A 156 -4.43 -5.10 13.10
CA MET A 156 -3.36 -4.31 12.51
C MET A 156 -3.87 -3.11 11.70
N LEU A 157 -5.00 -3.25 10.99
CA LEU A 157 -5.65 -2.15 10.28
C LEU A 157 -6.27 -1.14 11.26
N ASN A 158 -6.95 -1.60 12.31
CA ASN A 158 -7.49 -0.74 13.35
C ASN A 158 -6.37 0.06 14.06
N ARG A 159 -5.24 -0.58 14.34
CA ARG A 159 -4.07 0.11 14.90
C ARG A 159 -3.47 1.13 13.92
N LEU A 160 -3.37 0.79 12.63
CA LEU A 160 -2.93 1.73 11.59
C LEU A 160 -3.83 2.96 11.55
N GLU A 161 -5.14 2.78 11.57
CA GLU A 161 -6.10 3.88 11.57
C GLU A 161 -5.89 4.80 12.78
N LYS A 162 -5.81 4.22 13.98
CA LYS A 162 -5.57 4.96 15.22
C LYS A 162 -4.27 5.77 15.13
N GLU A 163 -3.15 5.13 14.81
CA GLU A 163 -1.85 5.80 14.77
C GLU A 163 -1.75 6.88 13.67
N VAL A 164 -2.40 6.69 12.52
CA VAL A 164 -2.45 7.71 11.46
C VAL A 164 -3.31 8.90 11.89
N TYR A 165 -4.44 8.67 12.56
CA TYR A 165 -5.29 9.75 13.06
C TYR A 165 -4.59 10.54 14.17
N GLU A 166 -3.92 9.86 15.11
CA GLU A 166 -3.08 10.49 16.14
C GLU A 166 -1.93 11.31 15.50
N PHE A 167 -1.25 10.77 14.50
CA PHE A 167 -0.20 11.48 13.76
C PHE A 167 -0.68 12.80 13.14
N TYR A 168 -1.94 12.86 12.69
CA TYR A 168 -2.57 14.07 12.16
C TYR A 168 -3.40 14.86 13.19
N GLN A 169 -3.31 14.52 14.49
CA GLN A 169 -4.04 15.17 15.58
C GLN A 169 -5.56 15.22 15.30
N LYS A 170 -6.11 14.08 14.85
CA LYS A 170 -7.53 13.91 14.58
C LYS A 170 -8.13 12.78 15.40
N GLU A 171 -9.41 12.91 15.69
CA GLU A 171 -10.19 11.83 16.32
C GLU A 171 -10.62 10.78 15.29
N LEU A 172 -10.36 9.52 15.62
CA LEU A 172 -10.82 8.39 14.82
C LEU A 172 -12.33 8.19 15.06
N PRO A 173 -13.16 8.03 14.01
CA PRO A 173 -14.58 7.79 14.19
C PRO A 173 -14.86 6.50 14.99
N ASN A 174 -15.83 6.57 15.91
CA ASN A 174 -16.24 5.43 16.75
C ASN A 174 -16.48 4.16 15.92
N GLY A 175 -15.96 3.02 16.38
CA GLY A 175 -16.08 1.72 15.72
C GLY A 175 -15.03 1.43 14.64
N GLY A 176 -14.18 2.38 14.27
CA GLY A 176 -13.14 2.18 13.26
C GLY A 176 -13.68 2.17 11.82
N ILE A 177 -12.84 2.57 10.87
CA ILE A 177 -13.23 2.77 9.47
C ILE A 177 -13.27 1.43 8.74
N ILE A 178 -12.30 0.53 9.01
CA ILE A 178 -12.27 -0.81 8.43
C ILE A 178 -13.49 -1.63 8.83
N ASN A 179 -13.90 -1.61 10.10
CA ASN A 179 -15.04 -2.40 10.59
C ASN A 179 -16.34 -1.93 9.92
N LYS A 180 -16.58 -0.61 9.91
CA LYS A 180 -17.71 0.00 9.19
C LYS A 180 -17.71 -0.31 7.69
N TRP A 181 -16.54 -0.37 7.07
CA TRP A 181 -16.45 -0.72 5.66
C TRP A 181 -16.82 -2.19 5.43
N MET A 182 -16.34 -3.11 6.26
CA MET A 182 -16.66 -4.54 6.16
C MET A 182 -18.16 -4.81 6.37
N GLU A 183 -18.83 -4.08 7.25
CA GLU A 183 -20.28 -4.19 7.48
C GLU A 183 -21.13 -3.80 6.26
N LYS A 184 -20.65 -2.82 5.47
CA LYS A 184 -21.37 -2.30 4.30
C LYS A 184 -21.22 -3.17 3.04
N ILE A 185 -20.35 -4.17 3.06
CA ILE A 185 -20.11 -5.00 1.89
C ILE A 185 -21.22 -6.05 1.83
N PRO A 186 -21.99 -6.12 0.72
CA PRO A 186 -23.05 -7.12 0.57
C PRO A 186 -22.46 -8.51 0.78
N LYS A 187 -23.12 -9.25 1.65
CA LYS A 187 -22.60 -10.43 2.30
C LYS A 187 -23.02 -11.69 1.54
#